data_AF-A0A507CY97-F1
#
_entry.id   AF-A0A507CY97-F1
#
_cell.length_a   1.000
_cell.length_b   1.000
_cell.length_c   1.000
_cell.angle_alpha   90.00
_cell.angle_beta   90.00
_cell.angle_gamma   90.00
#
_symmetry.space_group_name_H-M   'P 1'
#
loop_
_entity.id
_entity.type
_entity.pdbx_description
1 polymer ?
#
loop_
_entity_poly.entity_id
_entity_poly.type
_entity_poly.pdbx_seq_one_letter_code
_entity_poly.pdbx_strand_id
1 'polypeptide(L)'
;MTACIVLAIGVSNIEDEVRNNLFEDGVQPLLGLPKGLYPVGGTPCLTYLWEETLRRGYDRSTYLVADAGSFKAYERWAMRAGFASDRILNTGTTSPDLQGRAYLEALEVVLRAKMSDTKPNGLLIIPADYIYDARDAATLDWESCSSWCCSSGSHYPTSEPTSITSEAYVPSLLKLNGADVVRLLKYLDFRTDLQTPGSPPANEFISLVSYLMNNGSTLSHINGYASCATFAFTDTLSLPSYTQAWKDFYPSHRQPAPIRPPAIPPISKRAYARVGLMGNPSDAFYGKTLSLLISNFYARVTLKPNAQHDASVTFVLNPNTDASRFGSFSVVADVAAKDGYAGASRLFAALSKVFVEHATQCGLALNETGFAVFAETNIPRQVGLAGSSALTTAFLRCLMAHHNLTASDVPLHTQANLVLAAERDELAIAAGHQDRVIQAYGGCVFMDFDQALMEARKYGEYERVDASIWVDLWLAYVAQPKESGKVHNDIRAQFHNGDQEVVGAMRQFAVFASEARQALLTGNRQEFAALMDANFNLRRSLYGDAVIGRANLRMIEVARKYGFAAKFSGSGGAIIGLWKGSDDESGRRERIKQTKMLKHTLQSEGCVFRFLKPQSPDLVFSQCVT
;
A
#
# COMPACT_ATOMS: atom_id res chain seq x y z
N MET A 1 20.50 -13.72 23.09
CA MET A 1 19.24 -13.87 22.31
C MET A 1 19.27 -12.88 21.16
N THR A 2 18.89 -13.28 19.95
CA THR A 2 19.21 -12.54 18.72
C THR A 2 17.94 -12.33 17.91
N ALA A 3 17.42 -11.11 17.89
CA ALA A 3 16.24 -10.62 17.17
C ALA A 3 14.85 -10.82 17.84
N CYS A 4 14.20 -9.68 18.09
CA CYS A 4 12.79 -9.54 18.44
C CYS A 4 12.06 -8.96 17.22
N ILE A 5 10.98 -9.59 16.78
CA ILE A 5 10.13 -9.12 15.69
C ILE A 5 8.79 -8.71 16.29
N VAL A 6 8.41 -7.48 16.03
CA VAL A 6 7.08 -6.95 16.33
C VAL A 6 6.29 -6.94 15.02
N LEU A 7 5.31 -7.83 14.89
CA LEU A 7 4.42 -7.92 13.74
C LEU A 7 3.24 -6.98 13.95
N ALA A 8 3.21 -5.85 13.27
CA ALA A 8 2.13 -4.86 13.38
C ALA A 8 0.96 -5.12 12.42
N ILE A 9 0.93 -6.31 11.84
CA ILE A 9 -0.04 -6.71 10.83
C ILE A 9 -1.11 -7.54 11.51
N GLY A 10 -2.23 -6.91 11.80
CA GLY A 10 -3.44 -7.53 12.31
C GLY A 10 -4.66 -6.88 11.66
N VAL A 11 -5.60 -7.69 11.17
CA VAL A 11 -6.91 -7.21 10.72
C VAL A 11 -7.84 -7.40 11.91
N SER A 12 -8.48 -6.34 12.36
CA SER A 12 -9.38 -6.37 13.51
C SER A 12 -10.70 -5.69 13.17
N ASN A 13 -11.81 -6.27 13.63
CA ASN A 13 -13.14 -5.69 13.41
C ASN A 13 -13.27 -4.26 13.93
N ILE A 14 -12.45 -3.86 14.92
CA ILE A 14 -12.47 -2.51 15.45
C ILE A 14 -12.01 -1.44 14.44
N GLU A 15 -11.09 -1.74 13.53
CA GLU A 15 -10.71 -0.79 12.46
C GLU A 15 -11.87 -0.58 11.47
N ASP A 16 -12.65 -1.63 11.22
CA ASP A 16 -13.86 -1.57 10.41
C ASP A 16 -14.97 -0.82 11.15
N GLU A 17 -15.16 -1.06 12.46
CA GLU A 17 -16.12 -0.30 13.28
C GLU A 17 -15.75 1.18 13.41
N VAL A 18 -14.46 1.53 13.57
CA VAL A 18 -14.00 2.93 13.52
C VAL A 18 -14.32 3.55 12.17
N ARG A 19 -14.15 2.81 11.07
CA ARG A 19 -14.51 3.28 9.73
C ARG A 19 -16.02 3.45 9.57
N ASN A 20 -16.82 2.53 10.09
CA ASN A 20 -18.28 2.60 9.98
C ASN A 20 -18.86 3.73 10.85
N ASN A 21 -18.16 4.12 11.92
CA ASN A 21 -18.56 5.19 12.84
C ASN A 21 -17.69 6.45 12.69
N LEU A 22 -17.03 6.65 11.55
CA LEU A 22 -15.97 7.67 11.39
C LEU A 22 -16.43 9.13 11.59
N PHE A 23 -17.74 9.37 11.48
CA PHE A 23 -18.36 10.67 11.62
C PHE A 23 -19.06 10.87 12.97
N GLU A 24 -18.80 10.00 13.93
CA GLU A 24 -19.26 10.16 15.30
C GLU A 24 -18.24 10.93 16.14
N ASP A 25 -18.74 11.68 17.12
CA ASP A 25 -17.90 12.46 18.03
C ASP A 25 -16.99 11.54 18.86
N GLY A 26 -15.69 11.82 18.83
CA GLY A 26 -14.68 11.06 19.58
C GLY A 26 -14.05 9.88 18.83
N VAL A 27 -14.56 9.50 17.64
CA VAL A 27 -13.99 8.43 16.80
C VAL A 27 -12.89 8.97 15.87
N GLN A 28 -12.99 10.23 15.45
CA GLN A 28 -12.06 10.89 14.52
C GLN A 28 -10.57 10.75 14.90
N PRO A 29 -10.15 10.80 16.18
CA PRO A 29 -8.73 10.61 16.55
C PRO A 29 -8.19 9.20 16.28
N LEU A 30 -9.07 8.19 16.18
CA LEU A 30 -8.71 6.79 15.89
C LEU A 30 -8.63 6.52 14.39
N LEU A 31 -9.16 7.42 13.57
CA LEU A 31 -9.41 7.18 12.16
C LEU A 31 -8.12 7.01 11.35
N GLY A 32 -8.03 5.91 10.62
CA GLY A 32 -6.88 5.54 9.80
C GLY A 32 -5.64 5.12 10.60
N LEU A 33 -5.71 5.08 11.94
CA LEU A 33 -4.66 4.50 12.75
C LEU A 33 -4.78 2.97 12.68
N PRO A 34 -3.68 2.24 12.49
CA PRO A 34 -3.70 0.80 12.75
C PRO A 34 -3.92 0.55 14.24
N LYS A 35 -4.57 -0.56 14.59
CA LYS A 35 -4.94 -0.93 15.98
C LYS A 35 -3.78 -0.78 16.97
N GLY A 36 -2.56 -1.15 16.60
CA GLY A 36 -1.38 -1.00 17.46
C GLY A 36 -1.03 0.45 17.83
N LEU A 37 -1.55 1.45 17.11
CA LEU A 37 -1.37 2.86 17.41
C LEU A 37 -2.57 3.51 18.11
N TYR A 38 -3.62 2.75 18.43
CA TYR A 38 -4.71 3.30 19.21
C TYR A 38 -4.21 3.72 20.62
N PRO A 39 -4.67 4.88 21.13
CA PRO A 39 -4.17 5.43 22.38
C PRO A 39 -4.71 4.66 23.58
N VAL A 40 -3.80 4.33 24.50
CA VAL A 40 -4.03 3.78 25.83
C VAL A 40 -3.45 4.78 26.84
N GLY A 41 -4.32 5.41 27.64
CA GLY A 41 -3.90 6.49 28.55
C GLY A 41 -3.28 7.72 27.85
N GLY A 42 -3.56 7.91 26.55
CA GLY A 42 -3.07 9.04 25.73
C GLY A 42 -1.82 8.72 24.93
N THR A 43 -1.22 7.57 25.18
CA THR A 43 -0.02 7.09 24.51
C THR A 43 -0.40 5.95 23.55
N PRO A 44 0.11 5.90 22.30
CA PRO A 44 -0.14 4.78 21.39
C PRO A 44 0.27 3.46 22.03
N CYS A 45 -0.57 2.43 21.95
CA CYS A 45 -0.32 1.13 22.60
C CYS A 45 1.08 0.56 22.30
N LEU A 46 1.49 0.58 21.02
CA LEU A 46 2.81 0.11 20.58
C LEU A 46 3.99 0.77 21.31
N THR A 47 3.81 1.99 21.82
CA THR A 47 4.86 2.71 22.57
C THR A 47 5.24 1.98 23.84
N TYR A 48 4.28 1.41 24.57
CA TYR A 48 4.56 0.65 25.80
C TYR A 48 5.38 -0.60 25.51
N LEU A 49 5.05 -1.32 24.43
CA LEU A 49 5.83 -2.47 23.98
C LEU A 49 7.25 -2.05 23.56
N TRP A 50 7.38 -0.93 22.86
CA TRP A 50 8.69 -0.41 22.46
C TRP A 50 9.56 -0.04 23.67
N GLU A 51 9.02 0.68 24.65
CA GLU A 51 9.72 1.03 25.89
C GLU A 51 10.18 -0.21 26.67
N GLU A 52 9.38 -1.27 26.69
CA GLU A 52 9.76 -2.56 27.27
C GLU A 52 10.97 -3.18 26.55
N THR A 53 10.94 -3.20 25.21
CA THR A 53 12.06 -3.74 24.43
C THR A 53 13.33 -2.90 24.59
N LEU A 54 13.20 -1.58 24.72
CA LEU A 54 14.30 -0.67 25.03
C LEU A 54 14.91 -0.98 26.40
N ARG A 55 14.08 -1.12 27.45
CA ARG A 55 14.53 -1.39 28.82
C ARG A 55 15.33 -2.69 28.93
N ARG A 56 15.03 -3.67 28.07
CA ARG A 56 15.70 -4.97 27.99
C ARG A 56 16.88 -5.02 27.01
N GLY A 57 17.23 -3.90 26.38
CA GLY A 57 18.40 -3.82 25.47
C GLY A 57 18.19 -4.50 24.11
N TYR A 58 16.93 -4.65 23.66
CA TYR A 58 16.63 -5.20 22.33
C TYR A 58 16.54 -4.13 21.24
N ASP A 59 16.82 -2.87 21.55
CA ASP A 59 16.74 -1.70 20.66
C ASP A 59 17.31 -1.96 19.26
N ARG A 60 18.49 -2.59 19.15
CA ARG A 60 19.19 -2.89 17.89
C ARG A 60 18.66 -4.10 17.12
N SER A 61 17.80 -4.87 17.75
CA SER A 61 17.34 -6.18 17.28
C SER A 61 15.83 -6.27 17.13
N THR A 62 15.12 -5.16 17.35
CA THR A 62 13.67 -5.04 17.16
C THR A 62 13.34 -4.57 15.75
N TYR A 63 12.44 -5.29 15.08
CA TYR A 63 11.89 -4.95 13.76
C TYR A 63 10.39 -4.77 13.86
N LEU A 64 9.84 -3.78 13.16
CA LEU A 64 8.40 -3.55 13.06
C LEU A 64 7.95 -3.89 11.64
N VAL A 65 6.91 -4.70 11.48
CA VAL A 65 6.40 -5.08 10.15
C VAL A 65 5.02 -4.52 9.95
N ALA A 66 4.80 -3.84 8.84
CA ALA A 66 3.56 -3.19 8.51
C ALA A 66 3.11 -3.53 7.08
N ASP A 67 1.80 -3.59 6.87
CA ASP A 67 1.21 -3.67 5.54
C ASP A 67 1.29 -2.32 4.81
N ALA A 68 0.95 -2.29 3.52
CA ALA A 68 1.10 -1.06 2.74
C ALA A 68 0.17 0.09 3.20
N GLY A 69 -0.97 -0.22 3.82
CA GLY A 69 -1.90 0.76 4.38
C GLY A 69 -1.43 1.32 5.73
N SER A 70 -0.89 0.48 6.61
CA SER A 70 -0.47 0.86 7.96
C SER A 70 0.98 1.38 8.04
N PHE A 71 1.83 1.06 7.06
CA PHE A 71 3.27 1.39 7.06
C PHE A 71 3.56 2.86 7.37
N LYS A 72 2.84 3.79 6.76
CA LYS A 72 3.08 5.23 6.98
C LYS A 72 2.69 5.69 8.39
N ALA A 73 1.65 5.12 8.97
CA ALA A 73 1.27 5.42 10.35
C ALA A 73 2.37 4.95 11.32
N TYR A 74 2.90 3.75 11.11
CA TYR A 74 4.01 3.21 11.90
C TYR A 74 5.33 3.97 11.68
N GLU A 75 5.63 4.38 10.45
CA GLU A 75 6.81 5.22 10.14
C GLU A 75 6.76 6.54 10.92
N ARG A 76 5.60 7.19 10.99
CA ARG A 76 5.40 8.43 11.74
C ARG A 76 5.45 8.21 13.25
N TRP A 77 4.86 7.13 13.76
CA TRP A 77 5.00 6.75 15.16
C TRP A 77 6.46 6.54 15.53
N ALA A 78 7.22 5.83 14.69
CA ALA A 78 8.63 5.54 14.95
C ALA A 78 9.50 6.81 15.03
N MET A 79 9.29 7.77 14.13
CA MET A 79 9.96 9.07 14.21
C MET A 79 9.68 9.80 15.54
N ARG A 80 8.47 9.66 16.09
CA ARG A 80 8.09 10.25 17.39
C ARG A 80 8.64 9.45 18.58
N ALA A 81 8.65 8.12 18.49
CA ALA A 81 9.04 7.21 19.55
C ALA A 81 10.57 6.94 19.61
N GLY A 82 11.35 7.53 18.68
CA GLY A 82 12.78 7.27 18.57
C GLY A 82 13.12 5.86 18.06
N PHE A 83 12.18 5.20 17.38
CA PHE A 83 12.40 3.91 16.74
C PHE A 83 13.08 4.09 15.37
N ALA A 84 14.07 3.26 15.07
CA ALA A 84 14.86 3.38 13.84
C ALA A 84 14.02 3.05 12.59
N SER A 85 13.80 4.04 11.71
CA SER A 85 12.88 3.91 10.57
C SER A 85 13.31 2.90 9.51
N ASP A 86 14.60 2.56 9.45
CA ASP A 86 15.16 1.51 8.60
C ASP A 86 14.81 0.09 9.08
N ARG A 87 14.27 -0.05 10.30
CA ARG A 87 13.79 -1.31 10.88
C ARG A 87 12.28 -1.50 10.79
N ILE A 88 11.60 -0.59 10.10
CA ILE A 88 10.18 -0.72 9.75
C ILE A 88 10.11 -1.30 8.35
N LEU A 89 9.53 -2.48 8.23
CA LEU A 89 9.49 -3.24 7.00
C LEU A 89 8.08 -3.21 6.42
N ASN A 90 7.97 -2.78 5.17
CA ASN A 90 6.71 -2.78 4.43
C ASN A 90 6.55 -4.11 3.72
N THR A 91 5.45 -4.83 3.97
CA THR A 91 5.19 -6.05 3.22
C THR A 91 4.85 -5.75 1.78
N GLY A 92 4.07 -4.70 1.50
CA GLY A 92 3.39 -4.43 0.23
C GLY A 92 1.98 -5.03 0.11
N THR A 93 1.45 -5.65 1.17
CA THR A 93 0.08 -6.20 1.18
C THR A 93 -0.97 -5.13 1.39
N THR A 94 -2.14 -5.29 0.76
CA THR A 94 -3.25 -4.33 0.81
C THR A 94 -4.63 -4.95 1.06
N SER A 95 -4.72 -6.27 1.21
CA SER A 95 -5.98 -6.98 1.47
C SER A 95 -6.16 -7.24 2.97
N PRO A 96 -7.29 -6.81 3.57
CA PRO A 96 -7.76 -7.29 4.86
C PRO A 96 -8.28 -8.75 4.80
N ASP A 97 -8.44 -9.32 3.60
CA ASP A 97 -9.25 -10.53 3.40
C ASP A 97 -8.62 -11.85 3.90
N LEU A 98 -7.35 -11.88 4.33
CA LEU A 98 -6.65 -13.11 4.69
C LEU A 98 -5.67 -12.89 5.86
N GLN A 99 -6.18 -12.83 7.09
CA GLN A 99 -5.39 -12.73 8.34
C GLN A 99 -4.19 -13.70 8.37
N GLY A 100 -4.38 -14.95 7.93
CA GLY A 100 -3.31 -15.96 7.89
C GLY A 100 -2.20 -15.67 6.86
N ARG A 101 -2.51 -15.05 5.71
CA ARG A 101 -1.52 -14.71 4.67
C ARG A 101 -0.67 -13.52 5.08
N ALA A 102 -1.31 -12.48 5.62
CA ALA A 102 -0.63 -11.25 5.98
C ALA A 102 0.47 -11.50 7.03
N TYR A 103 0.19 -12.37 8.01
CA TYR A 103 1.16 -12.82 9.02
C TYR A 103 2.39 -13.50 8.40
N LEU A 104 2.19 -14.40 7.42
CA LEU A 104 3.27 -15.19 6.83
C LEU A 104 4.10 -14.38 5.82
N GLU A 105 3.47 -13.48 5.07
CA GLU A 105 4.18 -12.48 4.25
C GLU A 105 4.99 -11.51 5.11
N ALA A 106 4.47 -11.11 6.27
CA ALA A 106 5.20 -10.30 7.23
C ALA A 106 6.48 -10.98 7.70
N LEU A 107 6.36 -12.25 8.11
CA LEU A 107 7.51 -13.07 8.51
C LEU A 107 8.53 -13.19 7.38
N GLU A 108 8.08 -13.47 6.16
CA GLU A 108 8.98 -13.58 5.01
C GLU A 108 9.82 -12.32 4.81
N VAL A 109 9.20 -11.14 4.83
CA VAL A 109 9.91 -9.87 4.61
C VAL A 109 10.97 -9.63 5.69
N VAL A 110 10.67 -9.87 6.96
CA VAL A 110 11.67 -9.67 8.02
C VAL A 110 12.79 -10.67 7.94
N LEU A 111 12.47 -11.96 7.78
CA LEU A 111 13.48 -13.00 7.74
C LEU A 111 14.44 -12.74 6.56
N ARG A 112 13.93 -12.36 5.38
CA ARG A 112 14.77 -12.03 4.23
C ARG A 112 15.57 -10.74 4.42
N ALA A 113 14.98 -9.71 5.03
CA ALA A 113 15.69 -8.44 5.29
C ALA A 113 16.78 -8.58 6.38
N LYS A 114 16.62 -9.49 7.34
CA LYS A 114 17.51 -9.61 8.52
C LYS A 114 18.49 -10.78 8.45
N MET A 115 18.17 -11.86 7.72
CA MET A 115 18.86 -13.14 7.82
C MET A 115 19.71 -13.50 6.60
N SER A 116 20.02 -12.55 5.72
CA SER A 116 20.92 -12.77 4.57
C SER A 116 22.33 -13.21 4.97
N ASP A 117 22.82 -12.81 6.15
CA ASP A 117 24.26 -12.92 6.49
C ASP A 117 24.59 -13.64 7.81
N THR A 118 23.62 -13.98 8.66
CA THR A 118 23.87 -14.63 9.96
C THR A 118 22.89 -15.75 10.26
N LYS A 119 23.39 -16.94 10.66
CA LYS A 119 22.55 -18.01 11.21
C LYS A 119 21.91 -17.51 12.52
N PRO A 120 20.57 -17.47 12.62
CA PRO A 120 19.90 -16.96 13.81
C PRO A 120 20.00 -17.97 14.96
N ASN A 121 20.31 -17.51 16.17
CA ASN A 121 20.27 -18.36 17.37
C ASN A 121 18.84 -18.49 17.96
N GLY A 122 17.87 -17.75 17.42
CA GLY A 122 16.46 -17.79 17.81
C GLY A 122 15.68 -16.59 17.26
N LEU A 123 14.38 -16.55 17.48
CA LEU A 123 13.47 -15.49 17.04
C LEU A 123 12.30 -15.36 18.01
N LEU A 124 11.96 -14.15 18.41
CA LEU A 124 10.73 -13.86 19.14
C LEU A 124 9.82 -13.02 18.26
N ILE A 125 8.54 -13.40 18.15
CA ILE A 125 7.55 -12.75 17.30
C ILE A 125 6.37 -12.33 18.17
N ILE A 126 6.03 -11.05 18.12
CA ILE A 126 5.04 -10.40 18.96
C ILE A 126 4.05 -9.66 18.08
N PRO A 127 2.75 -9.98 18.10
CA PRO A 127 1.75 -9.16 17.44
C PRO A 127 1.65 -7.77 18.08
N ALA A 128 1.70 -6.71 17.28
CA ALA A 128 1.66 -5.32 17.75
C ALA A 128 0.24 -4.82 18.00
N ASP A 129 -0.76 -5.61 17.61
CA ASP A 129 -2.18 -5.38 17.83
C ASP A 129 -2.69 -6.01 19.13
N TYR A 130 -1.81 -6.67 19.89
CA TYR A 130 -2.09 -7.13 21.25
C TYR A 130 -1.76 -6.01 22.22
N ILE A 131 -2.77 -5.59 22.99
CA ILE A 131 -2.62 -4.55 23.99
C ILE A 131 -2.21 -5.23 25.30
N TYR A 132 -0.96 -5.04 25.70
CA TYR A 132 -0.40 -5.58 26.94
C TYR A 132 -0.76 -4.64 28.12
N ASP A 133 -1.28 -5.18 29.23
CA ASP A 133 -1.54 -4.39 30.44
C ASP A 133 -0.20 -3.97 31.06
N ALA A 134 0.10 -2.67 31.02
CA ALA A 134 1.33 -2.10 31.55
C ALA A 134 1.49 -2.30 33.08
N ARG A 135 0.41 -2.57 33.82
CA ARG A 135 0.47 -2.87 35.26
C ARG A 135 1.09 -4.23 35.56
N ASP A 136 1.04 -5.14 34.59
CA ASP A 136 1.52 -6.52 34.69
C ASP A 136 2.72 -6.77 33.77
N ALA A 137 3.48 -5.73 33.38
CA ALA A 137 4.70 -5.88 32.56
C ALA A 137 5.76 -6.81 33.19
N ALA A 138 5.66 -7.08 34.49
CA ALA A 138 6.44 -8.11 35.20
C ALA A 138 6.05 -9.56 34.82
N THR A 139 4.84 -9.80 34.29
CA THR A 139 4.34 -11.12 33.86
C THR A 139 4.70 -11.45 32.41
N LEU A 140 5.11 -10.47 31.58
CA LEU A 140 5.87 -10.72 30.35
C LEU A 140 7.28 -11.18 30.76
N ASP A 141 7.35 -12.39 31.31
CA ASP A 141 8.58 -12.99 31.75
C ASP A 141 9.38 -13.46 30.52
N TRP A 142 10.06 -12.49 29.92
CA TRP A 142 10.98 -12.67 28.80
C TRP A 142 12.17 -13.56 29.18
N GLU A 143 12.48 -13.67 30.48
CA GLU A 143 13.57 -14.47 31.01
C GLU A 143 13.15 -15.93 31.23
N SER A 144 11.93 -16.26 31.68
CA SER A 144 11.43 -17.65 31.62
C SER A 144 11.09 -18.09 30.20
N CYS A 145 10.73 -17.15 29.32
CA CYS A 145 10.75 -17.39 27.88
C CYS A 145 12.18 -17.67 27.37
N SER A 146 13.24 -17.31 28.08
CA SER A 146 14.63 -17.60 27.71
C SER A 146 15.24 -18.83 28.39
N SER A 147 14.79 -19.18 29.60
CA SER A 147 15.34 -20.27 30.42
C SER A 147 15.03 -21.67 29.89
N TRP A 148 14.08 -21.80 28.95
CA TRP A 148 13.73 -23.08 28.33
C TRP A 148 14.81 -23.65 27.40
N CYS A 149 15.89 -22.92 27.11
CA CYS A 149 17.03 -23.52 26.43
C CYS A 149 17.93 -24.33 27.38
N CYS A 150 17.77 -24.24 28.71
CA CYS A 150 18.60 -24.95 29.68
C CYS A 150 17.90 -25.16 31.04
N SER A 151 16.84 -25.97 31.12
CA SER A 151 16.54 -26.75 32.34
C SER A 151 15.32 -27.64 32.18
N SER A 152 15.54 -28.94 32.28
CA SER A 152 14.54 -29.95 32.63
C SER A 152 14.15 -29.78 34.11
N GLY A 153 12.98 -29.23 34.41
CA GLY A 153 12.51 -29.18 35.81
C GLY A 153 11.30 -28.29 36.08
N SER A 154 10.17 -28.95 36.35
CA SER A 154 9.07 -28.58 37.28
C SER A 154 8.11 -27.41 37.01
N HIS A 155 6.83 -27.82 36.93
CA HIS A 155 5.59 -27.19 37.41
C HIS A 155 4.98 -25.98 36.68
N TYR A 156 4.18 -26.24 35.63
CA TYR A 156 3.02 -25.44 35.20
C TYR A 156 1.96 -26.35 34.53
N PRO A 157 0.67 -25.95 34.44
CA PRO A 157 -0.46 -26.87 34.31
C PRO A 157 -0.44 -27.64 32.98
N THR A 158 -0.60 -28.96 33.10
CA THR A 158 -0.48 -29.99 32.08
C THR A 158 -1.69 -30.12 31.14
N SER A 159 -2.35 -29.02 30.76
CA SER A 159 -3.31 -29.08 29.66
C SER A 159 -2.65 -28.60 28.38
N GLU A 160 -2.00 -29.52 27.67
CA GLU A 160 -1.75 -29.33 26.23
C GLU A 160 -3.07 -28.96 25.56
N PRO A 161 -3.12 -27.93 24.68
CA PRO A 161 -4.30 -27.71 23.86
C PRO A 161 -4.38 -28.90 22.89
N THR A 162 -5.25 -29.85 23.20
CA THR A 162 -5.40 -31.12 22.47
C THR A 162 -6.00 -30.95 21.06
N SER A 163 -6.32 -29.73 20.63
CA SER A 163 -6.73 -29.46 19.26
C SER A 163 -6.62 -27.97 18.90
N ILE A 164 -5.88 -27.64 17.84
CA ILE A 164 -5.97 -26.35 17.14
C ILE A 164 -7.19 -26.46 16.22
N THR A 165 -8.40 -26.32 16.77
CA THR A 165 -9.66 -26.38 16.02
C THR A 165 -10.38 -25.03 16.10
N SER A 166 -9.85 -24.01 15.42
CA SER A 166 -10.68 -22.87 14.99
C SER A 166 -10.05 -22.17 13.78
N GLU A 167 -10.90 -21.60 12.94
CA GLU A 167 -10.53 -20.99 11.65
C GLU A 167 -9.70 -19.68 11.78
N ALA A 168 -9.42 -19.18 12.99
CA ALA A 168 -8.79 -17.88 13.24
C ALA A 168 -7.74 -17.86 14.37
N TYR A 169 -7.02 -18.95 14.65
CA TYR A 169 -5.99 -18.94 15.69
C TYR A 169 -4.66 -18.34 15.20
N VAL A 170 -4.31 -17.15 15.71
CA VAL A 170 -2.96 -16.56 15.63
C VAL A 170 -2.38 -16.52 17.05
N PRO A 171 -1.17 -17.05 17.30
CA PRO A 171 -0.60 -17.08 18.65
C PRO A 171 -0.20 -15.67 19.11
N SER A 172 -0.46 -15.38 20.39
CA SER A 172 -0.08 -14.13 21.07
C SER A 172 1.43 -13.89 21.16
N LEU A 173 2.24 -14.94 20.95
CA LEU A 173 3.70 -14.92 20.99
C LEU A 173 4.23 -16.17 20.25
N LEU A 174 5.19 -16.03 19.33
CA LEU A 174 5.83 -17.17 18.67
C LEU A 174 7.36 -17.12 18.88
N LYS A 175 7.95 -18.21 19.41
CA LYS A 175 9.38 -18.28 19.75
C LYS A 175 10.10 -19.41 19.01
N LEU A 176 10.79 -19.09 17.91
CA LEU A 176 11.51 -20.10 17.13
C LEU A 176 12.97 -20.20 17.59
N ASN A 177 13.52 -21.40 17.68
CA ASN A 177 14.97 -21.59 17.79
C ASN A 177 15.63 -21.47 16.40
N GLY A 178 16.97 -21.45 16.35
CA GLY A 178 17.69 -21.31 15.09
C GLY A 178 17.38 -22.38 14.03
N ALA A 179 17.15 -23.63 14.42
CA ALA A 179 16.78 -24.71 13.50
C ALA A 179 15.36 -24.54 12.94
N ASP A 180 14.42 -24.08 13.78
CA ASP A 180 13.03 -23.82 13.40
C ASP A 180 12.91 -22.63 12.46
N VAL A 181 13.76 -21.62 12.61
CA VAL A 181 13.83 -20.50 11.66
C VAL A 181 14.27 -20.98 10.26
N VAL A 182 15.24 -21.90 10.17
CA VAL A 182 15.66 -22.47 8.89
C VAL A 182 14.52 -23.28 8.24
N ARG A 183 13.74 -24.01 9.04
CA ARG A 183 12.56 -24.74 8.55
C ARG A 183 11.48 -23.78 8.04
N LEU A 184 11.22 -22.70 8.76
CA LEU A 184 10.27 -21.66 8.35
C LEU A 184 10.67 -21.02 7.01
N LEU A 185 11.95 -20.68 6.81
CA LEU A 185 12.44 -20.16 5.53
C LEU A 185 12.19 -21.12 4.36
N LYS A 186 12.47 -22.42 4.56
CA LYS A 186 12.18 -23.45 3.54
C LYS A 186 10.70 -23.56 3.21
N TYR A 187 9.83 -23.46 4.21
CA TYR A 187 8.38 -23.45 4.01
C TYR A 187 7.94 -22.24 3.18
N LEU A 188 8.46 -21.05 3.49
CA LEU A 188 8.14 -19.82 2.76
C LEU A 188 8.64 -19.86 1.31
N ASP A 189 9.81 -20.47 1.03
CA ASP A 189 10.32 -20.66 -0.33
C ASP A 189 9.50 -21.65 -1.18
N PHE A 190 8.83 -22.63 -0.53
CA PHE A 190 7.99 -23.62 -1.20
C PHE A 190 6.59 -23.07 -1.53
N ARG A 191 6.11 -22.12 -0.74
CA ARG A 191 4.74 -21.57 -0.85
C ARG A 191 4.52 -20.67 -2.07
N THR A 192 5.57 -20.18 -2.72
CA THR A 192 5.44 -19.35 -3.93
C THR A 192 4.81 -20.08 -5.12
N ASP A 193 4.64 -21.41 -5.04
CA ASP A 193 4.26 -22.25 -6.17
C ASP A 193 2.77 -22.66 -6.16
N LEU A 194 1.96 -22.17 -5.21
CA LEU A 194 0.55 -22.53 -5.08
C LEU A 194 -0.38 -21.32 -5.21
N GLN A 195 -0.65 -20.91 -6.45
CA GLN A 195 -1.90 -20.24 -6.80
C GLN A 195 -2.51 -20.93 -8.02
N THR A 196 -3.23 -22.03 -7.79
CA THR A 196 -4.30 -22.46 -8.68
C THR A 196 -5.55 -21.62 -8.38
N PRO A 197 -6.18 -20.98 -9.37
CA PRO A 197 -7.45 -20.27 -9.17
C PRO A 197 -8.53 -21.24 -8.65
N GLY A 198 -9.22 -20.90 -7.56
CA GLY A 198 -10.46 -21.57 -7.14
C GLY A 198 -10.44 -22.47 -5.89
N SER A 199 -9.31 -22.63 -5.19
CA SER A 199 -9.29 -23.36 -3.90
C SER A 199 -9.56 -22.42 -2.71
N PRO A 200 -10.37 -22.81 -1.72
CA PRO A 200 -10.55 -22.02 -0.50
C PRO A 200 -9.20 -21.90 0.22
N PRO A 201 -8.91 -20.74 0.86
CA PRO A 201 -7.66 -20.57 1.58
C PRO A 201 -7.70 -21.46 2.83
N ALA A 202 -6.96 -22.57 2.80
CA ALA A 202 -6.66 -23.32 4.02
C ALA A 202 -6.03 -22.35 5.04
N ASN A 203 -6.34 -22.50 6.34
CA ASN A 203 -5.71 -21.69 7.38
C ASN A 203 -4.18 -21.91 7.30
N GLU A 204 -3.48 -20.92 6.73
CA GLU A 204 -2.08 -21.05 6.37
C GLU A 204 -1.18 -21.07 7.61
N PHE A 205 -1.64 -20.50 8.71
CA PHE A 205 -0.95 -20.59 9.99
C PHE A 205 -0.97 -22.03 10.52
N ILE A 206 -2.13 -22.69 10.48
CA ILE A 206 -2.23 -24.13 10.81
C ILE A 206 -1.32 -24.94 9.89
N SER A 207 -1.29 -24.63 8.61
CA SER A 207 -0.42 -25.30 7.63
C SER A 207 1.07 -25.11 7.96
N LEU A 208 1.48 -23.92 8.41
CA LEU A 208 2.83 -23.67 8.90
C LEU A 208 3.13 -24.51 10.15
N VAL A 209 2.25 -24.49 11.14
CA VAL A 209 2.44 -25.24 12.40
C VAL A 209 2.58 -26.73 12.11
N SER A 210 1.69 -27.29 11.30
CA SER A 210 1.78 -28.68 10.85
C SER A 210 3.08 -28.97 10.11
N TYR A 211 3.54 -28.06 9.23
CA TYR A 211 4.83 -28.22 8.55
C TYR A 211 6.00 -28.25 9.54
N LEU A 212 6.05 -27.31 10.48
CA LEU A 212 7.12 -27.25 11.48
C LEU A 212 7.15 -28.51 12.34
N MET A 213 6.00 -28.96 12.84
CA MET A 213 5.87 -30.19 13.62
C MET A 213 6.30 -31.42 12.82
N ASN A 214 5.84 -31.56 11.57
CA ASN A 214 6.22 -32.67 10.68
C ASN A 214 7.72 -32.67 10.32
N ASN A 215 8.41 -31.55 10.51
CA ASN A 215 9.84 -31.41 10.24
C ASN A 215 10.70 -31.35 11.53
N GLY A 216 10.13 -31.74 12.68
CA GLY A 216 10.87 -31.93 13.94
C GLY A 216 10.94 -30.70 14.85
N SER A 217 10.01 -29.75 14.73
CA SER A 217 9.80 -28.69 15.72
C SER A 217 8.88 -29.17 16.86
N THR A 218 9.08 -28.67 18.09
CA THR A 218 8.22 -28.99 19.24
C THR A 218 7.15 -27.90 19.46
N LEU A 219 5.97 -28.29 19.94
CA LEU A 219 4.88 -27.36 20.29
C LEU A 219 5.31 -26.30 21.32
N SER A 220 6.25 -26.62 22.22
CA SER A 220 6.84 -25.67 23.17
C SER A 220 7.55 -24.47 22.54
N HIS A 221 7.99 -24.57 21.28
CA HIS A 221 8.57 -23.46 20.51
C HIS A 221 7.49 -22.72 19.70
N ILE A 222 6.29 -23.27 19.61
CA ILE A 222 5.23 -22.81 18.71
C ILE A 222 4.05 -22.20 19.50
N ASN A 223 3.88 -22.55 20.77
CA ASN A 223 2.72 -22.16 21.57
C ASN A 223 2.92 -20.84 22.33
N GLY A 224 2.03 -19.89 22.08
CA GLY A 224 1.98 -18.61 22.77
C GLY A 224 1.37 -18.73 24.16
N TYR A 225 1.86 -17.90 25.09
CA TYR A 225 1.25 -17.72 26.40
C TYR A 225 -0.17 -17.14 26.24
N ALA A 226 -1.18 -17.85 26.72
CA ALA A 226 -2.54 -17.31 26.85
C ALA A 226 -2.70 -16.40 28.09
N SER A 227 -1.78 -16.46 29.07
CA SER A 227 -1.97 -15.84 30.39
C SER A 227 -1.28 -14.50 30.63
N CYS A 228 -0.43 -14.01 29.72
CA CYS A 228 0.27 -12.71 29.87
C CYS A 228 -0.41 -11.57 29.09
N ALA A 229 -1.43 -11.88 28.28
CA ALA A 229 -2.31 -10.87 27.72
C ALA A 229 -3.56 -10.83 28.60
N THR A 230 -3.58 -9.94 29.58
CA THR A 230 -4.77 -9.70 30.42
C THR A 230 -5.99 -9.35 29.54
N PHE A 231 -5.75 -8.91 28.30
CA PHE A 231 -6.76 -8.73 27.27
C PHE A 231 -6.25 -9.23 25.90
N ALA A 232 -6.43 -10.52 25.61
CA ALA A 232 -6.41 -11.00 24.23
C ALA A 232 -7.66 -10.44 23.53
N PHE A 233 -7.55 -9.26 22.94
CA PHE A 233 -8.64 -8.65 22.17
C PHE A 233 -8.75 -9.33 20.81
N THR A 234 -9.46 -10.46 20.82
CA THR A 234 -9.88 -11.27 19.67
C THR A 234 -10.63 -10.43 18.63
N ASP A 235 -10.83 -10.99 17.44
CA ASP A 235 -11.61 -10.39 16.35
C ASP A 235 -13.03 -9.95 16.76
N THR A 236 -13.50 -10.31 17.95
CA THR A 236 -14.82 -9.97 18.49
C THR A 236 -14.86 -8.64 19.26
N LEU A 237 -13.78 -7.87 19.35
CA LEU A 237 -13.77 -6.61 20.09
C LEU A 237 -14.50 -5.48 19.34
N SER A 238 -15.55 -4.95 19.96
CA SER A 238 -16.27 -3.77 19.46
C SER A 238 -15.69 -2.44 19.94
N LEU A 239 -15.89 -1.37 19.17
CA LEU A 239 -15.50 0.00 19.48
C LEU A 239 -16.06 0.51 20.83
N PRO A 240 -17.31 0.20 21.23
CA PRO A 240 -17.81 0.51 22.57
C PRO A 240 -17.03 -0.20 23.68
N SER A 241 -16.70 -1.49 23.48
CA SER A 241 -15.95 -2.29 24.46
C SER A 241 -14.52 -1.78 24.61
N TYR A 242 -13.88 -1.41 23.51
CA TYR A 242 -12.59 -0.72 23.51
C TYR A 242 -12.68 0.58 24.30
N THR A 243 -13.62 1.46 23.94
CA THR A 243 -13.78 2.77 24.58
C THR A 243 -14.08 2.64 26.07
N GLN A 244 -14.84 1.61 26.47
CA GLN A 244 -15.18 1.35 27.86
C GLN A 244 -14.00 0.84 28.69
N ALA A 245 -13.20 -0.10 28.17
CA ALA A 245 -12.02 -0.63 28.86
C ALA A 245 -10.98 0.46 29.18
N TRP A 246 -10.90 1.51 28.34
CA TRP A 246 -9.90 2.57 28.48
C TRP A 246 -10.36 3.81 29.23
N LYS A 247 -11.68 3.97 29.46
CA LYS A 247 -12.19 5.00 30.39
C LYS A 247 -11.60 4.82 31.79
N ASP A 248 -11.27 3.59 32.18
CA ASP A 248 -10.68 3.26 33.49
C ASP A 248 -9.19 3.62 33.60
N PHE A 249 -8.54 4.01 32.48
CA PHE A 249 -7.10 4.36 32.43
C PHE A 249 -6.84 5.89 32.43
N TYR A 250 -7.89 6.71 32.35
CA TYR A 250 -7.79 8.17 32.42
C TYR A 250 -8.46 8.72 33.69
N PRO A 251 -7.84 9.69 34.39
CA PRO A 251 -8.58 10.58 35.26
C PRO A 251 -9.31 11.62 34.39
N SER A 252 -10.65 11.52 34.35
CA SER A 252 -11.62 12.58 33.98
C SER A 252 -11.49 13.28 32.60
N HIS A 253 -12.40 12.94 31.65
CA HIS A 253 -13.48 13.83 31.17
C HIS A 253 -14.18 13.29 29.89
N ARG A 254 -15.50 13.50 29.86
CA ARG A 254 -16.51 13.30 28.79
C ARG A 254 -17.02 11.87 28.56
N GLN A 255 -18.34 11.72 28.73
CA GLN A 255 -19.10 10.57 28.24
C GLN A 255 -19.23 10.66 26.71
N PRO A 256 -19.03 9.55 25.97
CA PRO A 256 -19.41 9.50 24.57
C PRO A 256 -20.94 9.56 24.46
N ALA A 257 -21.44 10.37 23.51
CA ALA A 257 -22.85 10.41 23.17
C ALA A 257 -23.30 9.03 22.64
N PRO A 258 -24.58 8.65 22.80
CA PRO A 258 -25.09 7.42 22.22
C PRO A 258 -24.94 7.43 20.69
N ILE A 259 -24.32 6.37 20.18
CA ILE A 259 -24.19 6.01 18.76
C ILE A 259 -25.59 6.02 18.14
N ARG A 260 -25.91 7.02 17.32
CA ARG A 260 -27.15 7.07 16.55
C ARG A 260 -26.84 6.52 15.15
N PRO A 261 -27.61 5.56 14.64
CA PRO A 261 -27.41 5.09 13.28
C PRO A 261 -27.54 6.29 12.31
N PRO A 262 -26.66 6.39 11.30
CA PRO A 262 -26.67 7.53 10.39
C PRO A 262 -28.01 7.59 9.63
N ALA A 263 -28.61 8.79 9.58
CA ALA A 263 -29.86 9.03 8.86
C ALA A 263 -29.72 8.89 7.33
N ILE A 264 -28.48 8.94 6.81
CA ILE A 264 -28.13 8.72 5.40
C ILE A 264 -26.81 7.92 5.36
N PRO A 265 -26.74 6.79 4.63
CA PRO A 265 -25.51 5.99 4.56
C PRO A 265 -24.38 6.77 3.86
N PRO A 266 -23.12 6.62 4.32
CA PRO A 266 -21.99 7.28 3.69
C PRO A 266 -21.72 6.74 2.27
N ILE A 267 -21.28 7.62 1.38
CA ILE A 267 -20.86 7.30 0.02
C ILE A 267 -19.36 7.02 0.02
N SER A 268 -18.96 5.76 -0.15
CA SER A 268 -17.56 5.38 -0.29
C SER A 268 -17.20 4.99 -1.72
N LYS A 269 -16.16 5.61 -2.27
CA LYS A 269 -15.66 5.33 -3.63
C LYS A 269 -14.15 5.13 -3.63
N ARG A 270 -13.69 4.21 -4.49
CA ARG A 270 -12.27 3.91 -4.69
C ARG A 270 -11.82 4.37 -6.07
N ALA A 271 -10.55 4.75 -6.17
CA ALA A 271 -9.81 4.84 -7.42
C ALA A 271 -8.46 4.13 -7.26
N TYR A 272 -8.04 3.43 -8.29
CA TYR A 272 -6.95 2.48 -8.21
C TYR A 272 -5.64 3.07 -8.74
N ALA A 273 -4.51 2.51 -8.29
CA ALA A 273 -3.20 2.85 -8.83
C ALA A 273 -3.07 2.39 -10.28
N ARG A 274 -2.13 2.98 -11.01
CA ARG A 274 -1.82 2.62 -12.39
C ARG A 274 -0.34 2.37 -12.59
N VAL A 275 -0.03 1.46 -13.51
CA VAL A 275 1.32 1.28 -14.05
C VAL A 275 1.32 1.63 -15.53
N GLY A 276 2.28 2.46 -15.93
CA GLY A 276 2.55 2.74 -17.34
C GLY A 276 3.30 1.58 -17.97
N LEU A 277 2.62 0.83 -18.82
CA LEU A 277 3.22 -0.31 -19.53
C LEU A 277 4.18 0.16 -20.62
N MET A 278 3.83 1.19 -21.39
CA MET A 278 4.67 1.70 -22.48
C MET A 278 4.42 3.18 -22.79
N GLY A 279 5.39 3.85 -23.40
CA GLY A 279 5.25 5.20 -23.98
C GLY A 279 5.54 6.36 -23.03
N ASN A 280 5.75 6.10 -21.74
CA ASN A 280 6.07 7.15 -20.77
C ASN A 280 7.51 7.63 -20.97
N PRO A 281 7.79 8.95 -20.99
CA PRO A 281 6.94 10.05 -20.50
C PRO A 281 6.20 10.87 -21.59
N SER A 282 5.84 10.30 -22.74
CA SER A 282 5.32 11.07 -23.88
C SER A 282 3.90 11.65 -23.72
N ASP A 283 3.18 11.31 -22.65
CA ASP A 283 1.79 11.74 -22.40
C ASP A 283 1.63 13.25 -22.18
N ALA A 284 2.70 13.92 -21.74
CA ALA A 284 2.75 15.37 -21.61
C ALA A 284 3.20 16.10 -22.88
N PHE A 285 3.45 15.37 -23.98
CA PHE A 285 4.13 15.84 -25.19
C PHE A 285 3.40 15.40 -26.47
N TYR A 286 2.08 15.26 -26.41
CA TYR A 286 1.23 14.80 -27.52
C TYR A 286 1.63 13.41 -28.06
N GLY A 287 2.17 12.56 -27.20
CA GLY A 287 2.58 11.21 -27.54
C GLY A 287 1.49 10.17 -27.32
N LYS A 288 1.92 8.91 -27.19
CA LYS A 288 1.03 7.76 -26.98
C LYS A 288 1.50 6.94 -25.80
N THR A 289 0.58 6.38 -25.03
CA THR A 289 0.90 5.52 -23.88
C THR A 289 0.01 4.29 -23.82
N LEU A 290 0.51 3.25 -23.17
CA LEU A 290 -0.26 2.06 -22.81
C LEU A 290 -0.16 1.88 -21.30
N SER A 291 -1.29 1.77 -20.60
CA SER A 291 -1.31 1.67 -19.13
C SER A 291 -2.26 0.61 -18.64
N LEU A 292 -1.95 0.06 -17.47
CA LEU A 292 -2.79 -0.90 -16.76
C LEU A 292 -3.19 -0.33 -15.40
N LEU A 293 -4.50 -0.35 -15.13
CA LEU A 293 -5.04 -0.08 -13.81
C LEU A 293 -4.88 -1.34 -12.94
N ILE A 294 -4.35 -1.17 -11.73
CA ILE A 294 -4.02 -2.28 -10.83
C ILE A 294 -4.76 -2.17 -9.50
N SER A 295 -5.35 -3.27 -9.05
CA SER A 295 -6.10 -3.33 -7.80
C SER A 295 -5.23 -3.52 -6.57
N ASN A 296 -3.92 -3.74 -6.77
CA ASN A 296 -2.94 -3.84 -5.70
C ASN A 296 -2.97 -2.64 -4.77
N PHE A 297 -3.20 -1.43 -5.29
CA PHE A 297 -3.23 -0.21 -4.49
C PHE A 297 -4.40 0.68 -4.92
N TYR A 298 -4.95 1.44 -3.98
CA TYR A 298 -6.07 2.34 -4.19
C TYR A 298 -6.04 3.54 -3.25
N ALA A 299 -6.70 4.60 -3.67
CA ALA A 299 -7.21 5.65 -2.81
C ALA A 299 -8.70 5.44 -2.60
N ARG A 300 -9.18 5.67 -1.39
CA ARG A 300 -10.59 5.63 -1.03
C ARG A 300 -10.98 6.97 -0.43
N VAL A 301 -12.13 7.46 -0.86
CA VAL A 301 -12.76 8.64 -0.31
C VAL A 301 -14.13 8.24 0.20
N THR A 302 -14.45 8.64 1.42
CA THR A 302 -15.76 8.44 2.03
C THR A 302 -16.37 9.80 2.31
N LEU A 303 -17.53 10.04 1.71
CA LEU A 303 -18.31 11.27 1.81
C LEU A 303 -19.59 10.95 2.60
N LYS A 304 -19.82 11.63 3.72
CA LYS A 304 -21.11 11.58 4.43
C LYS A 304 -21.88 12.86 4.16
N PRO A 305 -23.07 12.76 3.55
CA PRO A 305 -24.00 13.87 3.47
C PRO A 305 -24.33 14.39 4.88
N ASN A 306 -24.40 15.70 5.04
CA ASN A 306 -24.85 16.28 6.31
C ASN A 306 -26.35 16.03 6.51
N ALA A 307 -26.85 16.40 7.70
CA ALA A 307 -28.29 16.46 7.93
C ALA A 307 -28.95 17.44 6.94
N GLN A 308 -30.21 17.17 6.62
CA GLN A 308 -30.99 17.99 5.69
C GLN A 308 -30.90 19.47 6.07
N HIS A 309 -30.60 20.33 5.09
CA HIS A 309 -30.38 21.79 5.20
C HIS A 309 -29.02 22.28 5.74
N ASP A 310 -28.11 21.39 6.14
CA ASP A 310 -26.74 21.81 6.45
C ASP A 310 -25.89 21.82 5.16
N ALA A 311 -25.60 23.02 4.66
CA ALA A 311 -24.82 23.26 3.44
C ALA A 311 -23.29 23.25 3.66
N SER A 312 -22.81 23.00 4.89
CA SER A 312 -21.38 23.07 5.21
C SER A 312 -20.57 21.95 4.56
N VAL A 313 -19.34 22.25 4.14
CA VAL A 313 -18.40 21.24 3.62
C VAL A 313 -17.22 21.12 4.55
N THR A 314 -16.93 19.90 5.00
CA THR A 314 -15.81 19.62 5.92
C THR A 314 -14.85 18.62 5.31
N PHE A 315 -13.56 18.97 5.24
CA PHE A 315 -12.50 18.01 4.94
C PHE A 315 -11.89 17.51 6.25
N VAL A 316 -12.18 16.26 6.59
CA VAL A 316 -11.70 15.61 7.81
C VAL A 316 -10.22 15.28 7.61
N LEU A 317 -9.36 15.89 8.43
CA LEU A 317 -7.93 15.61 8.43
C LEU A 317 -7.69 14.17 8.90
N ASN A 318 -6.83 13.46 8.18
CA ASN A 318 -6.41 12.14 8.59
C ASN A 318 -5.17 12.27 9.48
N PRO A 319 -5.20 11.94 10.79
CA PRO A 319 -4.06 12.12 11.69
C PRO A 319 -2.75 11.44 11.22
N ASN A 320 -2.88 10.39 10.39
CA ASN A 320 -1.76 9.64 9.83
C ASN A 320 -1.21 10.16 8.52
N THR A 321 -1.90 11.08 7.85
CA THR A 321 -1.36 11.74 6.63
C THR A 321 -1.26 13.26 6.77
N ASP A 322 -2.11 13.87 7.59
CA ASP A 322 -2.20 15.31 7.86
C ASP A 322 -1.85 15.59 9.33
N ALA A 323 -0.57 15.40 9.70
CA ALA A 323 -0.14 15.59 11.08
C ALA A 323 -0.21 17.08 11.47
N SER A 324 -1.01 17.39 12.49
CA SER A 324 -1.06 18.72 13.12
C SER A 324 -0.28 18.77 14.46
N ARG A 325 0.28 17.62 14.88
CA ARG A 325 1.09 17.47 16.09
C ARG A 325 2.36 16.67 15.76
N PHE A 326 3.49 17.12 16.29
CA PHE A 326 4.81 16.54 16.03
C PHE A 326 5.53 16.27 17.34
N GLY A 327 6.37 15.22 17.36
CA GLY A 327 7.11 14.82 18.57
C GLY A 327 8.21 15.83 18.96
N SER A 328 8.72 16.58 18.00
CA SER A 328 9.68 17.66 18.21
C SER A 328 9.61 18.67 17.08
N PHE A 329 10.26 19.82 17.25
CA PHE A 329 10.41 20.81 16.19
C PHE A 329 11.22 20.28 14.99
N SER A 330 12.25 19.44 15.22
CA SER A 330 13.04 18.84 14.13
C SER A 330 12.21 17.88 13.27
N VAL A 331 11.29 17.12 13.88
CA VAL A 331 10.39 16.21 13.16
C VAL A 331 9.45 16.96 12.22
N VAL A 332 9.09 18.22 12.53
CA VAL A 332 8.32 19.07 11.60
C VAL A 332 9.08 19.24 10.28
N ALA A 333 10.38 19.54 10.36
CA ALA A 333 11.23 19.73 9.19
C ALA A 333 11.39 18.43 8.40
N ASP A 334 11.59 17.29 9.07
CA ASP A 334 11.72 15.99 8.43
C ASP A 334 10.44 15.55 7.70
N VAL A 335 9.27 15.75 8.34
CA VAL A 335 7.98 15.45 7.72
C VAL A 335 7.70 16.40 6.56
N ALA A 336 7.95 17.70 6.73
CA ALA A 336 7.77 18.68 5.66
C ALA A 336 8.67 18.41 4.44
N ALA A 337 9.92 17.98 4.67
CA ALA A 337 10.85 17.61 3.61
C ALA A 337 10.41 16.33 2.87
N LYS A 338 9.80 15.36 3.55
CA LYS A 338 9.39 14.08 2.95
C LYS A 338 8.00 14.11 2.33
N ASP A 339 7.01 14.60 3.09
CA ASP A 339 5.59 14.55 2.73
C ASP A 339 5.09 15.86 2.08
N GLY A 340 5.94 16.90 2.08
CA GLY A 340 5.57 18.24 1.64
C GLY A 340 4.78 19.00 2.71
N TYR A 341 4.32 20.19 2.32
CA TYR A 341 3.63 21.12 3.22
C TYR A 341 2.11 21.01 3.18
N ALA A 342 1.55 20.26 2.22
CA ALA A 342 0.11 20.25 1.95
C ALA A 342 -0.47 18.83 1.82
N GLY A 343 -1.59 18.61 2.49
CA GLY A 343 -2.33 17.34 2.53
C GLY A 343 -3.32 17.14 1.39
N ALA A 344 -4.23 16.17 1.54
CA ALA A 344 -5.26 15.88 0.54
C ALA A 344 -6.31 17.01 0.41
N SER A 345 -6.49 17.82 1.45
CA SER A 345 -7.47 18.91 1.50
C SER A 345 -7.32 19.92 0.38
N ARG A 346 -6.08 20.25 -0.05
CA ARG A 346 -5.88 21.16 -1.20
C ARG A 346 -6.37 20.57 -2.52
N LEU A 347 -6.22 19.26 -2.71
CA LEU A 347 -6.69 18.55 -3.92
C LEU A 347 -8.21 18.57 -3.96
N PHE A 348 -8.85 18.36 -2.80
CA PHE A 348 -10.30 18.39 -2.67
C PHE A 348 -10.86 19.79 -2.88
N ALA A 349 -10.27 20.83 -2.29
CA ALA A 349 -10.67 22.21 -2.52
C ALA A 349 -10.58 22.59 -4.02
N ALA A 350 -9.46 22.27 -4.67
CA ALA A 350 -9.24 22.54 -6.09
C ALA A 350 -10.27 21.81 -6.96
N LEU A 351 -10.51 20.52 -6.71
CA LEU A 351 -11.51 19.76 -7.46
C LEU A 351 -12.93 20.30 -7.22
N SER A 352 -13.29 20.68 -6.00
CA SER A 352 -14.59 21.27 -5.70
C SER A 352 -14.83 22.55 -6.49
N LYS A 353 -13.83 23.43 -6.62
CA LYS A 353 -13.92 24.63 -7.46
C LYS A 353 -14.18 24.26 -8.93
N VAL A 354 -13.32 23.42 -9.50
CA VAL A 354 -13.42 22.98 -10.91
C VAL A 354 -14.76 22.29 -11.20
N PHE A 355 -15.24 21.47 -10.26
CA PHE A 355 -16.51 20.77 -10.38
C PHE A 355 -17.71 21.73 -10.36
N VAL A 356 -17.72 22.72 -9.47
CA VAL A 356 -18.78 23.74 -9.42
C VAL A 356 -18.79 24.60 -10.69
N GLU A 357 -17.61 25.00 -11.19
CA GLU A 357 -17.49 25.73 -12.45
C GLU A 357 -18.03 24.92 -13.63
N HIS A 358 -17.68 23.64 -13.71
CA HIS A 358 -18.20 22.74 -14.75
C HIS A 358 -19.71 22.56 -14.65
N ALA A 359 -20.24 22.31 -13.44
CA ALA A 359 -21.67 22.16 -13.21
C ALA A 359 -22.44 23.41 -13.63
N THR A 360 -21.91 24.60 -13.33
CA THR A 360 -22.51 25.88 -13.72
C THR A 360 -22.51 26.06 -15.24
N GLN A 361 -21.39 25.74 -15.91
CA GLN A 361 -21.27 25.85 -17.37
C GLN A 361 -22.21 24.89 -18.11
N CYS A 362 -22.41 23.68 -17.57
CA CYS A 362 -23.24 22.65 -18.18
C CYS A 362 -24.70 22.65 -17.69
N GLY A 363 -25.07 23.55 -16.77
CA GLY A 363 -26.42 23.62 -16.21
C GLY A 363 -26.80 22.40 -15.35
N LEU A 364 -25.82 21.76 -14.71
CA LEU A 364 -26.05 20.60 -13.83
C LEU A 364 -26.61 21.05 -12.48
N ALA A 365 -27.69 20.40 -12.03
CA ALA A 365 -28.28 20.68 -10.73
C ALA A 365 -27.44 20.02 -9.61
N LEU A 366 -26.91 20.84 -8.70
CA LEU A 366 -26.16 20.35 -7.54
C LEU A 366 -27.05 20.37 -6.30
N ASN A 367 -27.08 19.26 -5.56
CA ASN A 367 -27.67 19.20 -4.22
C ASN A 367 -27.12 20.29 -3.28
N GLU A 368 -28.00 21.00 -2.58
CA GLU A 368 -27.67 22.07 -1.62
C GLU A 368 -27.15 21.54 -0.27
N THR A 369 -27.34 20.23 0.00
CA THR A 369 -26.84 19.60 1.22
C THR A 369 -25.33 19.44 1.13
N GLY A 370 -24.63 19.95 2.14
CA GLY A 370 -23.20 19.81 2.31
C GLY A 370 -22.80 18.40 2.75
N PHE A 371 -21.52 18.24 3.07
CA PHE A 371 -20.97 16.93 3.39
C PHE A 371 -19.64 17.01 4.15
N ALA A 372 -19.30 15.92 4.82
CA ALA A 372 -17.97 15.69 5.37
C ALA A 372 -17.24 14.62 4.54
N VAL A 373 -15.96 14.87 4.21
CA VAL A 373 -15.11 13.94 3.46
C VAL A 373 -13.92 13.49 4.28
N PHE A 374 -13.66 12.18 4.24
CA PHE A 374 -12.45 11.55 4.71
C PHE A 374 -11.76 10.78 3.58
N ALA A 375 -10.43 10.72 3.60
CA ALA A 375 -9.65 9.99 2.62
C ALA A 375 -8.57 9.10 3.24
N GLU A 376 -8.38 7.94 2.62
CA GLU A 376 -7.35 6.96 2.95
C GLU A 376 -6.71 6.41 1.67
N THR A 377 -5.44 6.03 1.73
CA THR A 377 -4.77 5.42 0.59
C THR A 377 -3.63 4.51 1.04
N ASN A 378 -3.46 3.41 0.32
CA ASN A 378 -2.30 2.52 0.43
C ASN A 378 -1.37 2.64 -0.78
N ILE A 379 -1.59 3.62 -1.67
CA ILE A 379 -0.71 3.88 -2.81
C ILE A 379 0.61 4.45 -2.27
N PRO A 380 1.75 3.78 -2.49
CA PRO A 380 3.01 4.28 -1.97
C PRO A 380 3.33 5.67 -2.55
N ARG A 381 3.79 6.57 -1.68
CA ARG A 381 4.13 7.95 -2.07
C ARG A 381 5.41 7.97 -2.90
N GLN A 382 5.46 8.89 -3.87
CA GLN A 382 6.67 9.22 -4.65
C GLN A 382 7.30 8.06 -5.44
N VAL A 383 6.53 7.02 -5.78
CA VAL A 383 7.00 5.90 -6.62
C VAL A 383 6.31 5.83 -7.99
N GLY A 384 5.67 6.92 -8.43
CA GLY A 384 5.10 7.01 -9.77
C GLY A 384 3.86 6.15 -10.03
N LEU A 385 3.07 5.83 -9.00
CA LEU A 385 1.85 5.01 -9.07
C LEU A 385 0.52 5.82 -9.09
N ALA A 386 0.60 7.12 -9.36
CA ALA A 386 -0.56 8.01 -9.54
C ALA A 386 -1.48 8.17 -8.29
N GLY A 387 -0.87 8.34 -7.10
CA GLY A 387 -1.61 8.47 -5.84
C GLY A 387 -2.46 9.75 -5.71
N SER A 388 -1.96 10.91 -6.17
CA SER A 388 -2.69 12.19 -6.07
C SER A 388 -3.93 12.20 -6.97
N SER A 389 -3.78 11.73 -8.22
CA SER A 389 -4.88 11.65 -9.16
C SER A 389 -5.88 10.59 -8.70
N ALA A 390 -5.44 9.47 -8.10
CA ALA A 390 -6.36 8.50 -7.49
C ALA A 390 -7.22 9.12 -6.39
N LEU A 391 -6.63 9.87 -5.45
CA LEU A 391 -7.41 10.57 -4.41
C LEU A 391 -8.44 11.53 -5.02
N THR A 392 -8.02 12.29 -6.02
CA THR A 392 -8.87 13.28 -6.69
C THR A 392 -9.98 12.61 -7.51
N THR A 393 -9.69 11.52 -8.23
CA THR A 393 -10.69 10.72 -8.96
C THR A 393 -11.68 10.03 -8.00
N ALA A 394 -11.22 9.49 -6.87
CA ALA A 394 -12.11 8.92 -5.87
C ALA A 394 -13.05 9.97 -5.28
N PHE A 395 -12.55 11.18 -5.02
CA PHE A 395 -13.39 12.29 -4.57
C PHE A 395 -14.37 12.76 -5.65
N LEU A 396 -13.96 12.85 -6.92
CA LEU A 396 -14.87 13.15 -8.03
C LEU A 396 -16.04 12.16 -8.09
N ARG A 397 -15.76 10.86 -7.90
CA ARG A 397 -16.81 9.82 -7.86
C ARG A 397 -17.77 10.00 -6.70
N CYS A 398 -17.27 10.40 -5.53
CA CYS A 398 -18.13 10.75 -4.39
C CYS A 398 -18.99 11.97 -4.70
N LEU A 399 -18.45 13.03 -5.31
CA LEU A 399 -19.21 14.21 -5.71
C LEU A 399 -20.30 13.86 -6.73
N MET A 400 -19.96 13.12 -7.79
CA MET A 400 -20.95 12.66 -8.77
C MET A 400 -22.07 11.87 -8.11
N ALA A 401 -21.73 10.90 -7.24
CA ALA A 401 -22.73 10.12 -6.52
C ALA A 401 -23.58 10.98 -5.56
N HIS A 402 -22.95 11.90 -4.82
CA HIS A 402 -23.64 12.82 -3.91
C HIS A 402 -24.61 13.74 -4.63
N HIS A 403 -24.29 14.15 -5.86
CA HIS A 403 -25.13 15.01 -6.71
C HIS A 403 -25.98 14.22 -7.72
N ASN A 404 -26.08 12.89 -7.60
CA ASN A 404 -26.83 12.00 -8.50
C ASN A 404 -26.46 12.11 -9.99
N LEU A 405 -25.18 12.41 -10.29
CA LEU A 405 -24.65 12.49 -11.64
C LEU A 405 -24.06 11.14 -12.09
N THR A 406 -24.20 10.86 -13.38
CA THR A 406 -23.73 9.63 -14.03
C THR A 406 -22.69 9.93 -15.11
N ALA A 407 -22.16 8.89 -15.75
CA ALA A 407 -21.27 9.03 -16.90
C ALA A 407 -21.97 9.65 -18.14
N SER A 408 -23.31 9.69 -18.17
CA SER A 408 -24.06 10.39 -19.20
C SER A 408 -24.02 11.90 -19.01
N ASP A 409 -24.01 12.36 -17.75
CA ASP A 409 -23.95 13.78 -17.40
C ASP A 409 -22.51 14.30 -17.47
N VAL A 410 -21.55 13.49 -17.00
CA VAL A 410 -20.12 13.80 -17.03
C VAL A 410 -19.37 12.64 -17.69
N PRO A 411 -19.14 12.68 -19.02
CA PRO A 411 -18.42 11.64 -19.75
C PRO A 411 -17.02 11.35 -19.20
N LEU A 412 -16.50 10.13 -19.42
CA LEU A 412 -15.23 9.69 -18.83
C LEU A 412 -14.03 10.59 -19.17
N HIS A 413 -13.96 11.08 -20.41
CA HIS A 413 -12.91 12.03 -20.82
C HIS A 413 -13.05 13.36 -20.06
N THR A 414 -14.28 13.83 -19.83
CA THR A 414 -14.56 15.01 -19.02
C THR A 414 -14.16 14.79 -17.57
N GLN A 415 -14.49 13.64 -16.97
CA GLN A 415 -14.04 13.28 -15.62
C GLN A 415 -12.52 13.34 -15.49
N ALA A 416 -11.79 12.77 -16.46
CA ALA A 416 -10.32 12.83 -16.49
C ALA A 416 -9.80 14.28 -16.60
N ASN A 417 -10.46 15.11 -17.41
CA ASN A 417 -10.10 16.52 -17.60
C ASN A 417 -10.36 17.36 -16.33
N LEU A 418 -11.45 17.13 -15.60
CA LEU A 418 -11.73 17.84 -14.35
C LEU A 418 -10.66 17.55 -13.29
N VAL A 419 -10.25 16.28 -13.18
CA VAL A 419 -9.16 15.89 -12.27
C VAL A 419 -7.84 16.55 -12.68
N LEU A 420 -7.54 16.56 -13.99
CA LEU A 420 -6.33 17.21 -14.49
C LEU A 420 -6.34 18.72 -14.25
N ALA A 421 -7.46 19.40 -14.46
CA ALA A 421 -7.59 20.85 -14.23
C ALA A 421 -7.38 21.19 -12.75
N ALA A 422 -7.92 20.40 -11.82
CA ALA A 422 -7.70 20.58 -10.40
C ALA A 422 -6.21 20.47 -10.00
N GLU A 423 -5.46 19.54 -10.61
CA GLU A 423 -4.04 19.39 -10.30
C GLU A 423 -3.16 20.41 -11.04
N ARG A 424 -3.36 20.59 -12.35
CA ARG A 424 -2.50 21.40 -13.22
C ARG A 424 -2.86 22.88 -13.17
N ASP A 425 -4.14 23.21 -13.34
CA ASP A 425 -4.58 24.59 -13.56
C ASP A 425 -4.76 25.32 -12.22
N GLU A 426 -5.33 24.65 -11.22
CA GLU A 426 -5.55 25.24 -9.88
C GLU A 426 -4.34 25.13 -8.96
N LEU A 427 -3.63 24.00 -8.98
CA LEU A 427 -2.54 23.73 -8.03
C LEU A 427 -1.15 23.80 -8.64
N ALA A 428 -1.04 24.13 -9.95
CA ALA A 428 0.22 24.20 -10.69
C ALA A 428 1.10 22.94 -10.55
N ILE A 429 0.48 21.78 -10.33
CA ILE A 429 1.19 20.50 -10.24
C ILE A 429 1.52 20.07 -11.67
N ALA A 430 2.81 19.82 -11.93
CA ALA A 430 3.24 19.25 -13.20
C ALA A 430 2.66 17.84 -13.38
N ALA A 431 1.56 17.76 -14.14
CA ALA A 431 0.82 16.54 -14.39
C ALA A 431 0.70 16.27 -15.89
N GLY A 432 0.70 15.00 -16.26
CA GLY A 432 0.38 14.51 -17.61
C GLY A 432 -1.03 13.90 -17.66
N HIS A 433 -1.53 13.63 -18.86
CA HIS A 433 -2.92 13.16 -19.05
C HIS A 433 -3.14 11.71 -18.61
N GLN A 434 -2.11 10.88 -18.71
CA GLN A 434 -2.19 9.42 -18.58
C GLN A 434 -2.89 8.95 -17.30
N ASP A 435 -2.50 9.48 -16.14
CA ASP A 435 -2.98 8.98 -14.85
C ASP A 435 -4.49 9.11 -14.69
N ARG A 436 -5.03 10.26 -15.11
CA ARG A 436 -6.44 10.61 -14.95
C ARG A 436 -7.30 9.84 -15.94
N VAL A 437 -6.80 9.64 -17.17
CA VAL A 437 -7.50 8.87 -18.20
C VAL A 437 -7.62 7.40 -17.81
N ILE A 438 -6.52 6.73 -17.43
CA ILE A 438 -6.58 5.31 -17.03
C ILE A 438 -7.44 5.10 -15.78
N GLN A 439 -7.42 6.05 -14.83
CA GLN A 439 -8.24 5.96 -13.62
C GLN A 439 -9.74 6.16 -13.92
N ALA A 440 -10.09 7.00 -14.89
CA ALA A 440 -11.47 7.16 -15.35
C ALA A 440 -11.95 5.95 -16.18
N TYR A 441 -11.12 5.43 -17.08
CA TYR A 441 -11.53 4.38 -18.04
C TYR A 441 -11.45 2.97 -17.48
N GLY A 442 -10.49 2.65 -16.60
CA GLY A 442 -10.31 1.30 -16.06
C GLY A 442 -9.72 0.29 -17.04
N GLY A 443 -9.31 -0.87 -16.50
CA GLY A 443 -8.71 -1.95 -17.31
C GLY A 443 -7.30 -1.62 -17.79
N CYS A 444 -6.98 -2.06 -19.01
CA CYS A 444 -5.79 -1.64 -19.75
C CYS A 444 -6.23 -0.70 -20.87
N VAL A 445 -5.56 0.45 -21.01
CA VAL A 445 -5.97 1.50 -21.94
C VAL A 445 -4.76 1.96 -22.75
N PHE A 446 -4.91 1.90 -24.07
CA PHE A 446 -4.06 2.59 -25.02
C PHE A 446 -4.59 4.02 -25.21
N MET A 447 -3.70 5.01 -25.08
CA MET A 447 -4.06 6.42 -25.07
C MET A 447 -3.23 7.15 -26.11
N ASP A 448 -3.91 7.81 -27.04
CA ASP A 448 -3.33 8.66 -28.07
C ASP A 448 -3.63 10.13 -27.77
N PHE A 449 -2.60 10.90 -27.41
CA PHE A 449 -2.71 12.31 -27.09
C PHE A 449 -2.36 13.21 -28.28
N ASP A 450 -2.54 12.72 -29.51
CA ASP A 450 -2.30 13.48 -30.74
C ASP A 450 -2.77 14.94 -30.63
N GLN A 451 -1.90 15.85 -31.03
CA GLN A 451 -2.09 17.28 -30.84
C GLN A 451 -3.37 17.80 -31.51
N ALA A 452 -3.65 17.35 -32.75
CA ALA A 452 -4.82 17.81 -33.48
C ALA A 452 -6.12 17.35 -32.80
N LEU A 453 -6.16 16.11 -32.30
CA LEU A 453 -7.29 15.61 -31.50
C LEU A 453 -7.47 16.42 -30.21
N MET A 454 -6.38 16.60 -29.46
CA MET A 454 -6.40 17.35 -28.19
C MET A 454 -6.86 18.80 -28.39
N GLU A 455 -6.45 19.46 -29.48
CA GLU A 455 -6.85 20.84 -29.78
C GLU A 455 -8.33 20.93 -30.21
N ALA A 456 -8.77 20.02 -31.07
CA ALA A 456 -10.10 20.03 -31.67
C ALA A 456 -11.22 19.69 -30.68
N ARG A 457 -11.04 18.65 -29.85
CA ARG A 457 -12.10 18.16 -28.94
C ARG A 457 -11.74 18.18 -27.45
N LYS A 458 -10.52 18.61 -27.08
CA LYS A 458 -10.01 18.68 -25.69
C LYS A 458 -9.76 17.32 -25.02
N TYR A 459 -9.73 16.23 -25.78
CA TYR A 459 -9.35 14.90 -25.30
C TYR A 459 -8.77 14.03 -26.43
N GLY A 460 -7.91 13.09 -26.06
CA GLY A 460 -7.23 12.15 -26.95
C GLY A 460 -8.10 10.94 -27.31
N GLU A 461 -7.58 10.01 -28.11
CA GLU A 461 -8.28 8.75 -28.42
C GLU A 461 -7.89 7.70 -27.39
N TYR A 462 -8.88 7.11 -26.72
CA TYR A 462 -8.66 6.21 -25.60
C TYR A 462 -9.35 4.87 -25.85
N GLU A 463 -8.56 3.82 -26.05
CA GLU A 463 -9.03 2.50 -26.39
C GLU A 463 -8.74 1.52 -25.25
N ARG A 464 -9.77 0.83 -24.74
CA ARG A 464 -9.57 -0.29 -23.83
C ARG A 464 -9.04 -1.48 -24.61
N VAL A 465 -7.93 -2.05 -24.14
CA VAL A 465 -7.31 -3.23 -24.75
C VAL A 465 -7.36 -4.38 -23.74
N ASP A 466 -7.65 -5.59 -24.21
CA ASP A 466 -7.60 -6.75 -23.32
C ASP A 466 -6.14 -7.09 -22.97
N ALA A 467 -5.85 -7.10 -21.67
CA ALA A 467 -4.55 -7.49 -21.12
C ALA A 467 -4.62 -8.76 -20.26
N SER A 468 -5.75 -9.48 -20.30
CA SER A 468 -5.98 -10.74 -19.58
C SER A 468 -4.89 -11.79 -19.88
N ILE A 469 -4.24 -11.68 -21.04
CA ILE A 469 -3.20 -12.59 -21.50
C ILE A 469 -1.91 -12.57 -20.66
N TRP A 470 -1.62 -11.49 -19.90
CA TRP A 470 -0.35 -11.35 -19.17
C TRP A 470 -0.55 -11.30 -17.65
N VAL A 471 -0.82 -12.48 -17.08
CA VAL A 471 -1.05 -12.69 -15.64
C VAL A 471 0.21 -12.61 -14.76
N ASP A 472 1.41 -12.49 -15.34
CA ASP A 472 2.69 -12.59 -14.62
C ASP A 472 3.55 -11.31 -14.64
N LEU A 473 2.94 -10.17 -14.97
CA LEU A 473 3.55 -8.87 -14.73
C LEU A 473 3.76 -8.65 -13.23
N TRP A 474 4.90 -8.04 -12.90
CA TRP A 474 5.24 -7.69 -11.52
C TRP A 474 5.70 -6.25 -11.43
N LEU A 475 5.67 -5.73 -10.20
CA LEU A 475 6.09 -4.41 -9.78
C LEU A 475 7.12 -4.55 -8.66
N ALA A 476 8.19 -3.77 -8.75
CA ALA A 476 9.09 -3.54 -7.63
C ALA A 476 9.24 -2.04 -7.37
N TYR A 477 9.27 -1.61 -6.11
CA TYR A 477 9.46 -0.21 -5.76
C TYR A 477 10.30 -0.02 -4.51
N VAL A 478 10.96 1.13 -4.40
CA VAL A 478 11.77 1.49 -3.24
C VAL A 478 10.83 1.84 -2.08
N ALA A 479 10.98 1.19 -0.92
CA ALA A 479 10.09 1.41 0.23
C ALA A 479 10.19 2.84 0.81
N GLN A 480 11.39 3.41 0.79
CA GLN A 480 11.70 4.76 1.24
C GLN A 480 12.44 5.52 0.12
N PRO A 481 11.73 6.11 -0.84
CA PRO A 481 12.37 6.91 -1.88
C PRO A 481 13.07 8.11 -1.21
N LYS A 482 14.40 8.21 -1.37
CA LYS A 482 15.13 9.43 -1.05
C LYS A 482 14.94 10.40 -2.22
N GLU A 483 14.64 11.66 -1.93
CA GLU A 483 14.55 12.69 -2.96
C GLU A 483 15.82 12.66 -3.83
N SER A 484 15.65 12.41 -5.13
CA SER A 484 16.59 12.90 -6.14
C SER A 484 16.19 14.32 -6.51
N GLY A 485 16.12 15.18 -5.48
CA GLY A 485 15.87 16.60 -5.63
C GLY A 485 17.09 17.27 -6.23
N LYS A 486 16.88 17.98 -7.34
CA LYS A 486 17.83 18.87 -8.06
C LYS A 486 18.77 18.18 -9.05
N VAL A 487 18.21 17.68 -10.15
CA VAL A 487 18.96 17.65 -11.42
C VAL A 487 18.07 18.30 -12.49
N HIS A 488 18.46 19.50 -12.93
CA HIS A 488 17.77 20.28 -13.95
C HIS A 488 18.04 19.68 -15.34
N ASN A 489 17.20 18.74 -15.77
CA ASN A 489 16.96 18.48 -17.18
C ASN A 489 15.52 18.89 -17.49
N ASP A 490 15.32 20.15 -17.88
CA ASP A 490 14.01 20.67 -18.28
C ASP A 490 13.65 20.20 -19.69
N ILE A 491 13.38 18.90 -19.80
CA ILE A 491 12.92 18.23 -21.03
C ILE A 491 11.67 18.92 -21.60
N ARG A 492 10.84 19.52 -20.73
CA ARG A 492 9.65 20.22 -21.18
C ARG A 492 10.01 21.51 -21.92
N ALA A 493 10.89 22.35 -21.36
CA ALA A 493 11.37 23.53 -22.08
C ALA A 493 12.07 23.17 -23.39
N GLN A 494 12.91 22.13 -23.39
CA GLN A 494 13.62 21.66 -24.59
C GLN A 494 12.65 21.21 -25.70
N PHE A 495 11.60 20.47 -25.34
CA PHE A 495 10.57 20.07 -26.30
C PHE A 495 9.83 21.28 -26.89
N HIS A 496 9.44 22.27 -26.06
CA HIS A 496 8.77 23.48 -26.54
C HIS A 496 9.67 24.33 -27.45
N ASN A 497 10.98 24.31 -27.20
CA ASN A 497 11.98 24.97 -28.04
C ASN A 497 12.30 24.18 -29.33
N GLY A 498 11.70 23.01 -29.54
CA GLY A 498 11.88 22.21 -30.75
C GLY A 498 13.22 21.48 -30.82
N ASP A 499 13.83 21.16 -29.67
CA ASP A 499 15.03 20.33 -29.60
C ASP A 499 14.78 18.99 -30.33
N GLN A 500 15.55 18.74 -31.39
CA GLN A 500 15.30 17.60 -32.29
C GLN A 500 15.53 16.26 -31.61
N GLU A 501 16.46 16.17 -30.65
CA GLU A 501 16.72 14.95 -29.90
C GLU A 501 15.54 14.65 -28.97
N VAL A 502 15.05 15.65 -28.25
CA VAL A 502 13.89 15.51 -27.34
C VAL A 502 12.61 15.21 -28.12
N VAL A 503 12.32 15.96 -29.19
CA VAL A 503 11.15 15.74 -30.03
C VAL A 503 11.20 14.36 -30.68
N GLY A 504 12.37 13.96 -31.19
CA GLY A 504 12.60 12.62 -31.73
C GLY A 504 12.37 11.52 -30.70
N ALA A 505 12.87 11.69 -29.47
CA ALA A 505 12.65 10.74 -28.39
C ALA A 505 11.17 10.62 -28.01
N MET A 506 10.42 11.73 -27.92
CA MET A 506 8.97 11.71 -27.63
C MET A 506 8.18 10.97 -28.72
N ARG A 507 8.53 11.18 -29.99
CA ARG A 507 7.95 10.41 -31.10
C ARG A 507 8.28 8.93 -31.00
N GLN A 508 9.51 8.58 -30.65
CA GLN A 508 9.92 7.19 -30.50
C GLN A 508 9.20 6.50 -29.33
N PHE A 509 8.97 7.19 -28.21
CA PHE A 509 8.14 6.66 -27.13
C PHE A 509 6.72 6.35 -27.60
N ALA A 510 6.13 7.23 -28.42
CA ALA A 510 4.80 7.00 -28.99
C ALA A 510 4.79 5.78 -29.94
N VAL A 511 5.85 5.58 -30.73
CA VAL A 511 6.04 4.39 -31.58
C VAL A 511 6.07 3.12 -30.72
N PHE A 512 6.89 3.11 -29.66
CA PHE A 512 6.93 1.96 -28.73
C PHE A 512 5.56 1.63 -28.16
N ALA A 513 4.74 2.63 -27.81
CA ALA A 513 3.38 2.38 -27.31
C ALA A 513 2.48 1.73 -28.37
N SER A 514 2.54 2.19 -29.63
CA SER A 514 1.78 1.60 -30.74
C SER A 514 2.21 0.16 -31.03
N GLU A 515 3.52 -0.12 -31.06
CA GLU A 515 4.06 -1.47 -31.26
C GLU A 515 3.72 -2.39 -30.10
N ALA A 516 3.78 -1.87 -28.86
CA ALA A 516 3.41 -2.61 -27.66
C ALA A 516 1.93 -2.97 -27.64
N ARG A 517 1.04 -2.09 -28.13
CA ARG A 517 -0.38 -2.40 -28.34
C ARG A 517 -0.54 -3.56 -29.32
N GLN A 518 0.18 -3.54 -30.45
CA GLN A 518 0.12 -4.65 -31.42
C GLN A 518 0.64 -5.95 -30.82
N ALA A 519 1.78 -5.92 -30.12
CA ALA A 519 2.34 -7.08 -29.44
C ALA A 519 1.38 -7.66 -28.39
N LEU A 520 0.63 -6.81 -27.67
CA LEU A 520 -0.44 -7.24 -26.76
C LEU A 520 -1.56 -7.96 -27.55
N LEU A 521 -2.08 -7.35 -28.62
CA LEU A 521 -3.16 -7.93 -29.42
C LEU A 521 -2.79 -9.25 -30.11
N THR A 522 -1.53 -9.40 -30.54
CA THR A 522 -1.05 -10.64 -31.18
C THR A 522 -0.47 -11.65 -30.19
N GLY A 523 -0.43 -11.34 -28.89
CA GLY A 523 0.20 -12.18 -27.87
C GLY A 523 1.72 -12.32 -28.01
N ASN A 524 2.39 -11.41 -28.73
CA ASN A 524 3.84 -11.45 -28.94
C ASN A 524 4.59 -10.89 -27.71
N ARG A 525 4.74 -11.76 -26.72
CA ARG A 525 5.37 -11.45 -25.44
C ARG A 525 6.85 -11.05 -25.58
N GLN A 526 7.59 -11.69 -26.48
CA GLN A 526 9.02 -11.41 -26.68
C GLN A 526 9.23 -9.98 -27.18
N GLU A 527 8.43 -9.56 -28.16
CA GLU A 527 8.45 -8.21 -28.68
C GLU A 527 8.10 -7.19 -27.59
N PHE A 528 7.03 -7.46 -26.82
CA PHE A 528 6.65 -6.57 -25.73
C PHE A 528 7.76 -6.40 -24.68
N ALA A 529 8.44 -7.50 -24.32
CA ALA A 529 9.57 -7.46 -23.39
C ALA A 529 10.76 -6.66 -23.98
N ALA A 530 11.06 -6.82 -25.27
CA ALA A 530 12.09 -6.03 -25.95
C ALA A 530 11.76 -4.53 -25.94
N LEU A 531 10.51 -4.17 -26.23
CA LEU A 531 10.01 -2.79 -26.17
C LEU A 531 10.08 -2.20 -24.76
N MET A 532 9.82 -2.99 -23.72
CA MET A 532 9.99 -2.53 -22.33
C MET A 532 11.43 -2.10 -22.05
N ASP A 533 12.40 -2.94 -22.41
CA ASP A 533 13.82 -2.63 -22.23
C ASP A 533 14.23 -1.42 -23.10
N ALA A 534 13.75 -1.34 -24.34
CA ALA A 534 14.02 -0.22 -25.24
C ALA A 534 13.47 1.11 -24.71
N ASN A 535 12.23 1.13 -24.19
CA ASN A 535 11.64 2.31 -23.58
C ASN A 535 12.45 2.76 -22.35
N PHE A 536 12.95 1.85 -21.53
CA PHE A 536 13.80 2.24 -20.41
C PHE A 536 15.15 2.81 -20.89
N ASN A 537 15.78 2.16 -21.87
CA ASN A 537 17.07 2.59 -22.39
C ASN A 537 17.00 3.99 -23.03
N LEU A 538 15.94 4.28 -23.80
CA LEU A 538 15.71 5.62 -24.36
C LEU A 538 15.45 6.66 -23.27
N ARG A 539 14.73 6.31 -22.20
CA ARG A 539 14.55 7.20 -21.05
C ARG A 539 15.89 7.48 -20.36
N ARG A 540 16.73 6.45 -20.18
CA ARG A 540 18.05 6.60 -19.56
C ARG A 540 18.98 7.49 -20.40
N SER A 541 18.97 7.36 -21.73
CA SER A 541 19.77 8.24 -22.59
C SER A 541 19.32 9.69 -22.51
N LEU A 542 18.00 9.93 -22.48
CA LEU A 542 17.43 11.27 -22.45
C LEU A 542 17.65 12.00 -21.12
N TYR A 543 17.45 11.31 -20.00
CA TYR A 543 17.50 11.93 -18.68
C TYR A 543 18.88 11.82 -17.99
N GLY A 544 19.69 10.83 -18.37
CA GLY A 544 20.97 10.55 -17.74
C GLY A 544 20.87 9.88 -16.36
N ASP A 545 21.93 9.19 -15.96
CA ASP A 545 21.98 8.35 -14.75
C ASP A 545 21.74 9.14 -13.45
N ALA A 546 22.14 10.41 -13.42
CA ALA A 546 21.94 11.27 -12.26
C ALA A 546 20.44 11.53 -11.99
N VAL A 547 19.65 11.79 -13.03
CA VAL A 547 18.19 11.99 -12.93
C VAL A 547 17.48 10.66 -12.68
N ILE A 548 17.90 9.59 -13.37
CA ILE A 548 17.31 8.26 -13.20
C ILE A 548 17.52 7.76 -11.76
N GLY A 549 18.70 8.02 -11.18
CA GLY A 549 19.03 7.69 -9.80
C GLY A 549 19.51 6.25 -9.61
N ARG A 550 20.48 6.07 -8.70
CA ARG A 550 21.18 4.79 -8.48
C ARG A 550 20.25 3.65 -8.06
N ALA A 551 19.29 3.90 -7.17
CA ALA A 551 18.36 2.87 -6.70
C ALA A 551 17.49 2.32 -7.84
N ASN A 552 17.05 3.19 -8.75
CA ASN A 552 16.24 2.78 -9.89
C ASN A 552 17.06 2.01 -10.94
N LEU A 553 18.29 2.46 -11.23
CA LEU A 553 19.22 1.73 -12.09
C LEU A 553 19.47 0.32 -11.55
N ARG A 554 19.69 0.23 -10.23
CA ARG A 554 19.92 -1.04 -9.55
C ARG A 554 18.74 -2.01 -9.69
N MET A 555 17.50 -1.55 -9.51
CA MET A 555 16.31 -2.40 -9.72
C MET A 555 16.25 -2.97 -11.15
N ILE A 556 16.57 -2.16 -12.17
CA ILE A 556 16.59 -2.59 -13.58
C ILE A 556 17.71 -3.61 -13.83
N GLU A 557 18.91 -3.38 -13.29
CA GLU A 557 20.04 -4.32 -13.40
C GLU A 557 19.70 -5.68 -12.80
N VAL A 558 19.11 -5.70 -11.60
CA VAL A 558 18.70 -6.93 -10.93
C VAL A 558 17.63 -7.67 -11.73
N ALA A 559 16.63 -6.96 -12.27
CA ALA A 559 15.62 -7.56 -13.13
C ALA A 559 16.24 -8.23 -14.37
N ARG A 560 17.13 -7.51 -15.07
CA ARG A 560 17.82 -8.02 -16.26
C ARG A 560 18.74 -9.20 -15.97
N LYS A 561 19.43 -9.18 -14.83
CA LYS A 561 20.29 -10.28 -14.35
C LYS A 561 19.52 -11.60 -14.25
N TYR A 562 18.26 -11.55 -13.80
CA TYR A 562 17.41 -12.73 -13.66
C TYR A 562 16.49 -12.97 -14.87
N GLY A 563 16.80 -12.41 -16.04
CA GLY A 563 16.11 -12.74 -17.29
C GLY A 563 14.79 -11.99 -17.53
N PHE A 564 14.51 -10.92 -16.79
CA PHE A 564 13.33 -10.08 -17.00
C PHE A 564 13.68 -8.82 -17.80
N ALA A 565 12.74 -8.40 -18.66
CA ALA A 565 12.71 -7.03 -19.14
C ALA A 565 12.12 -6.15 -18.04
N ALA A 566 12.58 -4.90 -17.95
CA ALA A 566 12.04 -3.99 -16.95
C ALA A 566 12.10 -2.54 -17.39
N LYS A 567 11.13 -1.76 -16.93
CA LYS A 567 11.09 -0.31 -17.12
C LYS A 567 10.35 0.38 -15.99
N PHE A 568 10.42 1.71 -15.98
CA PHE A 568 9.67 2.51 -15.02
C PHE A 568 8.16 2.37 -15.24
N SER A 569 7.43 2.27 -14.14
CA SER A 569 5.96 2.34 -14.15
C SER A 569 5.45 3.77 -14.26
N GLY A 570 6.26 4.77 -13.88
CA GLY A 570 5.91 6.20 -13.86
C GLY A 570 7.15 7.09 -13.92
N SER A 571 7.18 8.15 -13.10
CA SER A 571 8.28 9.12 -13.08
C SER A 571 9.58 8.58 -12.47
N GLY A 572 9.50 7.62 -11.55
CA GLY A 572 10.64 6.96 -10.89
C GLY A 572 10.23 6.29 -9.58
N GLY A 573 11.13 5.56 -8.94
CA GLY A 573 10.90 4.90 -7.65
C GLY A 573 10.21 3.54 -7.73
N ALA A 574 9.67 3.18 -8.90
CA ALA A 574 9.11 1.86 -9.17
C ALA A 574 9.39 1.39 -10.61
N ILE A 575 9.56 0.08 -10.76
CA ILE A 575 9.72 -0.61 -12.03
C ILE A 575 8.66 -1.69 -12.18
N ILE A 576 8.24 -1.92 -13.41
CA ILE A 576 7.50 -3.12 -13.81
C ILE A 576 8.41 -4.02 -14.64
N GLY A 577 8.14 -5.31 -14.65
CA GLY A 577 8.87 -6.23 -15.49
C GLY A 577 8.08 -7.43 -15.98
N LEU A 578 8.65 -8.07 -17.00
CA LEU A 578 8.06 -9.18 -17.75
C LEU A 578 9.15 -10.21 -18.06
N TRP A 579 8.83 -11.50 -17.92
CA TRP A 579 9.75 -12.59 -18.26
C TRP A 579 10.05 -12.61 -19.76
N LYS A 580 11.35 -12.68 -20.13
CA LYS A 580 11.83 -12.70 -21.53
C LYS A 580 11.95 -14.09 -22.13
N GLY A 581 12.02 -15.14 -21.30
CA GLY A 581 12.18 -16.51 -21.78
C GLY A 581 10.92 -17.05 -22.44
N SER A 582 10.99 -18.29 -22.89
CA SER A 582 9.86 -19.01 -23.48
C SER A 582 8.73 -19.22 -22.46
N ASP A 583 7.50 -19.33 -22.97
CA ASP A 583 6.29 -19.67 -22.19
C ASP A 583 5.93 -21.17 -22.29
N ASP A 584 6.85 -22.00 -22.81
CA ASP A 584 6.75 -23.46 -22.78
C ASP A 584 6.99 -24.01 -21.37
N GLU A 585 6.82 -25.32 -21.16
CA GLU A 585 6.93 -25.90 -19.82
C GLU A 585 8.31 -25.70 -19.18
N SER A 586 9.37 -25.74 -19.98
CA SER A 586 10.74 -25.50 -19.51
C SER A 586 10.94 -24.05 -19.10
N GLY A 587 10.51 -23.10 -19.94
CA GLY A 587 10.58 -21.67 -19.68
C GLY A 587 9.70 -21.22 -18.51
N ARG A 588 8.53 -21.86 -18.29
CA ARG A 588 7.70 -21.61 -17.09
C ARG A 588 8.39 -22.02 -15.80
N ARG A 589 9.06 -23.18 -15.79
CA ARG A 589 9.84 -23.64 -14.62
C ARG A 589 11.00 -22.70 -14.33
N GLU A 590 11.72 -22.28 -15.36
CA GLU A 590 12.82 -21.34 -15.20
C GLU A 590 12.31 -19.96 -14.75
N ARG A 591 11.20 -19.46 -15.30
CA ARG A 591 10.55 -18.22 -14.85
C ARG A 591 10.26 -18.26 -13.35
N ILE A 592 9.67 -19.34 -12.85
CA ILE A 592 9.36 -19.49 -11.42
C ILE A 592 10.64 -19.38 -10.59
N LYS A 593 11.68 -20.15 -10.94
CA LYS A 593 12.98 -20.13 -10.26
C LYS A 593 13.60 -18.73 -10.27
N GLN A 594 13.64 -18.09 -11.43
CA GLN A 594 14.23 -16.76 -11.59
C GLN A 594 13.42 -15.68 -10.86
N THR A 595 12.09 -15.80 -10.82
CA THR A 595 11.24 -14.88 -10.06
C THR A 595 11.52 -14.97 -8.56
N LYS A 596 11.77 -16.18 -8.02
CA LYS A 596 12.17 -16.35 -6.61
C LYS A 596 13.48 -15.62 -6.32
N MET A 597 14.49 -15.79 -7.19
CA MET A 597 15.80 -15.14 -7.03
C MET A 597 15.71 -13.61 -7.18
N LEU A 598 14.91 -13.14 -8.13
CA LEU A 598 14.60 -11.73 -8.34
C LEU A 598 13.95 -11.11 -7.10
N LYS A 599 12.86 -11.70 -6.62
CA LYS A 599 12.13 -11.26 -5.43
C LYS A 599 13.06 -11.19 -4.22
N HIS A 600 13.82 -12.26 -3.97
CA HIS A 600 14.78 -12.31 -2.86
C HIS A 600 15.78 -11.15 -2.92
N THR A 601 16.42 -10.95 -4.08
CA THR A 601 17.47 -9.94 -4.25
C THR A 601 16.92 -8.52 -4.08
N LEU A 602 15.75 -8.23 -4.65
CA LEU A 602 15.11 -6.92 -4.52
C LEU A 602 14.70 -6.64 -3.06
N GLN A 603 14.12 -7.63 -2.37
CA GLN A 603 13.69 -7.47 -0.98
C GLN A 603 14.88 -7.32 -0.02
N SER A 604 15.98 -8.05 -0.22
CA SER A 604 17.20 -7.88 0.57
C SER A 604 17.82 -6.48 0.38
N GLU A 605 17.58 -5.84 -0.76
CA GLU A 605 18.00 -4.47 -1.05
C GLU A 605 16.95 -3.40 -0.63
N GLY A 606 15.93 -3.78 0.14
CA GLY A 606 14.93 -2.86 0.71
C GLY A 606 13.81 -2.44 -0.26
N CYS A 607 13.67 -3.14 -1.39
CA CYS A 607 12.55 -2.93 -2.31
C CYS A 607 11.35 -3.81 -1.93
N VAL A 608 10.15 -3.34 -2.23
CA VAL A 608 8.92 -4.13 -2.15
C VAL A 608 8.65 -4.75 -3.52
N PHE A 609 8.34 -6.04 -3.57
CA PHE A 609 8.02 -6.79 -4.80
C PHE A 609 6.58 -7.29 -4.77
N ARG A 610 5.81 -7.12 -5.85
CA ARG A 610 4.43 -7.61 -5.99
C ARG A 610 4.10 -8.05 -7.40
N PHE A 611 3.35 -9.15 -7.54
CA PHE A 611 2.65 -9.43 -8.79
C PHE A 611 1.49 -8.46 -8.98
N LEU A 612 1.29 -8.02 -10.21
CA LEU A 612 0.20 -7.14 -10.56
C LEU A 612 -1.13 -7.88 -10.56
N LYS A 613 -2.15 -7.22 -10.02
CA LYS A 613 -3.55 -7.65 -10.07
C LYS A 613 -4.29 -6.66 -10.97
N PRO A 614 -4.49 -6.96 -12.26
CA PRO A 614 -5.28 -6.12 -13.15
C PRO A 614 -6.65 -5.80 -12.55
N GLN A 615 -7.07 -4.53 -12.62
CA GLN A 615 -8.40 -4.12 -12.19
C GLN A 615 -9.35 -4.14 -13.40
N SER A 616 -10.43 -4.93 -13.33
CA SER A 616 -11.44 -4.99 -14.38
C SER A 616 -12.13 -3.63 -14.58
N PRO A 617 -12.40 -3.20 -15.83
CA PRO A 617 -13.12 -1.96 -16.11
C PRO A 617 -14.55 -1.94 -15.54
N ASP A 618 -15.22 -3.10 -15.43
CA ASP A 618 -16.61 -3.19 -14.94
C ASP A 618 -16.73 -2.95 -13.42
N LEU A 619 -15.64 -3.20 -12.69
CA LEU A 619 -15.55 -2.99 -11.24
C LEU A 619 -15.25 -1.54 -10.85
N VAL A 620 -14.89 -0.69 -11.82
CA VAL A 620 -14.61 0.73 -11.57
C VAL A 620 -15.90 1.52 -11.29
N PHE A 621 -17.03 1.08 -11.84
CA PHE A 621 -18.32 1.78 -11.75
C PHE A 621 -19.33 1.13 -10.79
N SER A 622 -19.09 -0.12 -10.36
CA SER A 622 -20.06 -0.92 -9.59
C SER A 622 -19.86 -0.91 -8.07
N GLN A 623 -18.79 -0.31 -7.54
CA GLN A 623 -18.54 -0.32 -6.09
C GLN A 623 -19.25 0.84 -5.38
N CYS A 624 -20.49 0.60 -4.95
CA CYS A 624 -20.90 1.01 -3.61
C CYS A 624 -20.45 -0.10 -2.68
N VAL A 625 -19.38 0.11 -1.91
CA VAL A 625 -19.04 -0.82 -0.82
C VAL A 625 -20.04 -0.50 0.28
N THR A 626 -21.02 -1.38 0.48
CA THR A 626 -21.95 -1.35 1.62
C THR A 626 -21.21 -1.54 2.92
#